data_AF-A0A521UAP3-F1
#
_entry.id   AF-A0A521UAP3-F1
#
_cell.length_a   1.000
_cell.length_b   1.000
_cell.length_c   1.000
_cell.angle_alpha   90.00
_cell.angle_beta   90.00
_cell.angle_gamma   90.00
#
_symmetry.space_group_name_H-M   'P 1'
#
loop_
_entity.id
_entity.type
_entity.pdbx_description
1 polymer ?
#
loop_
_entity_poly.entity_id
_entity_poly.type
_entity_poly.pdbx_seq_one_letter_code
_entity_poly.pdbx_strand_id
1 'polypeptide(L)'
;MTAPGNLRTLLNACAAMTVTTFVATTAEAIPLLNGFGGPTGYGTVDHCVHPNDDGSYAGPDGTGAAEAIDLRPAFPMGLTFFGRTYQSFYLNTNGNITFRGGLGTFTPQPFPVADQPMIAPWWADVDTRGGGQPSNNSICFHVEPNRIVVTWHNVGYFSSHNDHLNDFQMVLSTSGTCTRVGDFDVEFRYNRCEWITGDASGGMGGFGGTPAQVGFDAGNRMNYVALPMSRTMAIQEVCRTSNVPGGSPGLYRFQIRGGDIAGGCTGAGLPCTVPGQMGACAMGVTFCAGMGTSCQQVNMPRARACNGFDNDCDGMPDEGNDLCGTNLVCDRGQCVNRCQPELGCLPGQTCSTRGTCVETSCLDVTCPSGERCSDGRCIGICEGVTCPYAQVCRAGRCINPCQGVVCDGRDVCDNTPSSATFGQCIPGCQCRPCADGASCQPDGYCSEDLCTGITCPTGTYCERGMCRDACEAPPDTILCPSGEVCRDGACVPGTRPMPMRDAGTPDVASTDGAVADAGRDAGRDAGRDAGAGVDGAIDAGSTPSLPPSNRDCSCHAGSRDADPAWGFGVLGLGAVIAVRRRRRRVQA
;
A
#
# COMPACT_ATOMS: atom_id res chain seq x y z
N MET A 1 41.71 -20.73 -84.70
CA MET A 1 40.79 -21.88 -84.75
C MET A 1 40.10 -22.00 -83.40
N THR A 2 38.76 -21.99 -83.43
CA THR A 2 37.81 -22.59 -82.46
C THR A 2 37.93 -22.28 -80.96
N ALA A 3 36.91 -21.58 -80.44
CA ALA A 3 36.40 -21.64 -79.05
C ALA A 3 35.59 -22.96 -78.84
N PRO A 4 34.88 -23.25 -77.71
CA PRO A 4 34.79 -22.60 -76.37
C PRO A 4 34.78 -23.62 -75.18
N GLY A 5 34.61 -23.15 -73.94
CA GLY A 5 34.25 -24.01 -72.80
C GLY A 5 34.03 -23.25 -71.48
N ASN A 6 32.76 -23.06 -71.11
CA ASN A 6 32.28 -22.37 -69.90
C ASN A 6 32.76 -23.00 -68.58
N LEU A 7 33.19 -22.18 -67.61
CA LEU A 7 33.21 -22.58 -66.20
C LEU A 7 32.69 -21.46 -65.28
N ARG A 8 31.57 -21.81 -64.67
CA ARG A 8 30.85 -21.31 -63.48
C ARG A 8 31.53 -20.27 -62.59
N THR A 9 30.76 -19.20 -62.40
CA THR A 9 30.60 -18.28 -61.26
C THR A 9 31.19 -18.75 -59.93
N LEU A 10 32.14 -17.98 -59.39
CA LEU A 10 32.51 -17.95 -57.97
C LEU A 10 32.31 -16.51 -57.47
N LEU A 11 31.25 -16.28 -56.69
CA LEU A 11 31.10 -15.06 -55.89
C LEU A 11 32.07 -15.12 -54.72
N ASN A 12 32.96 -14.13 -54.63
CA ASN A 12 33.73 -13.85 -53.42
C ASN A 12 32.78 -13.31 -52.34
N ALA A 13 32.57 -14.08 -51.28
CA ALA A 13 31.99 -13.58 -50.04
C ALA A 13 33.10 -12.89 -49.24
N CYS A 14 33.12 -11.56 -49.24
CA CYS A 14 33.86 -10.77 -48.26
C CYS A 14 33.27 -11.03 -46.88
N ALA A 15 33.98 -11.79 -46.04
CA ALA A 15 33.69 -11.85 -44.61
C ALA A 15 34.15 -10.55 -43.96
N ALA A 16 33.22 -9.60 -43.78
CA ALA A 16 33.42 -8.46 -42.91
C ALA A 16 33.41 -8.97 -41.45
N MET A 17 34.59 -9.07 -40.83
CA MET A 17 34.69 -9.20 -39.38
C MET A 17 34.23 -7.89 -38.76
N THR A 18 32.99 -7.85 -38.30
CA THR A 18 32.49 -6.82 -37.39
C THR A 18 33.16 -7.01 -36.04
N VAL A 19 34.20 -6.21 -35.77
CA VAL A 19 34.69 -6.01 -34.40
C VAL A 19 33.59 -5.32 -33.63
N THR A 20 32.81 -6.09 -32.89
CA THR A 20 31.86 -5.56 -31.91
C THR A 20 32.70 -5.07 -30.74
N THR A 21 32.97 -3.77 -30.71
CA THR A 21 33.45 -3.13 -29.47
C THR A 21 32.33 -3.28 -28.45
N PHE A 22 32.49 -4.24 -27.53
CA PHE A 22 31.80 -4.19 -26.26
C PHE A 22 32.22 -2.89 -25.60
N VAL A 23 31.35 -1.88 -25.65
CA VAL A 23 31.40 -0.81 -24.65
C VAL A 23 31.15 -1.54 -23.34
N ALA A 24 32.19 -1.73 -22.55
CA ALA A 24 32.01 -2.08 -21.15
C ALA A 24 31.19 -0.93 -20.56
N THR A 25 29.89 -1.14 -20.37
CA THR A 25 29.14 -0.31 -19.43
C THR A 25 29.89 -0.50 -18.14
N THR A 26 30.55 0.54 -17.65
CA THR A 26 31.01 0.56 -16.26
C THR A 26 29.78 0.17 -15.46
N ALA A 27 29.82 -0.98 -14.80
CA ALA A 27 28.74 -1.37 -13.92
C ALA A 27 28.76 -0.35 -12.78
N GLU A 28 28.03 0.75 -12.95
CA GLU A 28 27.55 1.54 -11.83
C GLU A 28 26.72 0.61 -10.95
N ALA A 29 26.73 0.89 -9.65
CA ALA A 29 25.96 0.13 -8.69
C ALA A 29 24.46 0.37 -8.92
N ILE A 30 23.60 0.07 -7.96
CA ILE A 30 22.15 0.16 -8.20
C ILE A 30 21.74 1.59 -8.63
N PRO A 31 21.03 1.75 -9.77
CA PRO A 31 20.60 3.06 -10.24
C PRO A 31 19.70 3.77 -9.22
N LEU A 32 19.81 5.09 -9.11
CA LEU A 32 18.91 5.88 -8.27
C LEU A 32 17.51 5.99 -8.90
N LEU A 33 16.48 6.13 -8.05
CA LEU A 33 15.12 6.40 -8.52
C LEU A 33 15.04 7.84 -9.01
N ASN A 34 14.36 8.07 -10.14
CA ASN A 34 14.21 9.38 -10.77
C ASN A 34 12.75 9.61 -11.21
N GLY A 35 12.48 10.77 -11.83
CA GLY A 35 11.15 11.16 -12.29
C GLY A 35 10.37 12.05 -11.32
N PHE A 36 11.04 12.57 -10.29
CA PHE A 36 10.45 13.42 -9.24
C PHE A 36 10.42 14.91 -9.59
N GLY A 37 10.70 15.25 -10.85
CA GLY A 37 10.75 16.62 -11.35
C GLY A 37 12.05 17.37 -11.08
N GLY A 38 12.06 18.65 -11.45
CA GLY A 38 13.20 19.55 -11.35
C GLY A 38 14.35 19.25 -12.32
N PRO A 39 15.45 20.03 -12.23
CA PRO A 39 16.55 20.00 -13.22
C PRO A 39 17.31 18.67 -13.29
N THR A 40 17.34 17.89 -12.20
CA THR A 40 18.04 16.60 -12.11
C THR A 40 17.10 15.39 -12.09
N GLY A 41 15.78 15.61 -12.05
CA GLY A 41 14.79 14.54 -11.93
C GLY A 41 14.67 13.93 -10.53
N TYR A 42 15.34 14.49 -9.52
CA TYR A 42 15.33 14.00 -8.12
C TYR A 42 14.46 14.83 -7.16
N GLY A 43 13.86 15.92 -7.65
CA GLY A 43 13.01 16.82 -6.86
C GLY A 43 12.94 18.21 -7.49
N THR A 44 11.86 18.94 -7.24
CA THR A 44 11.74 20.36 -7.62
C THR A 44 12.71 21.22 -6.81
N VAL A 45 13.05 22.41 -7.32
CA VAL A 45 14.02 23.31 -6.67
C VAL A 45 13.62 23.66 -5.23
N ASP A 46 12.31 23.82 -4.97
CA ASP A 46 11.77 24.11 -3.64
C ASP A 46 11.97 22.96 -2.64
N HIS A 47 12.21 21.74 -3.14
CA HIS A 47 12.51 20.55 -2.34
C HIS A 47 14.00 20.16 -2.41
N CYS A 48 14.87 21.12 -2.75
CA CYS A 48 16.31 20.93 -2.73
C CYS A 48 16.96 21.77 -1.63
N VAL A 49 18.00 21.21 -1.03
CA VAL A 49 18.88 21.93 -0.12
C VAL A 49 19.70 22.92 -0.94
N HIS A 50 19.71 24.19 -0.52
CA HIS A 50 20.51 25.23 -1.17
C HIS A 50 22.02 24.95 -1.01
N PRO A 51 22.89 25.45 -1.91
CA PRO A 51 24.33 25.21 -1.83
C PRO A 51 24.92 25.60 -0.48
N ASN A 52 25.48 24.62 0.23
CA ASN A 52 26.15 24.79 1.52
C ASN A 52 27.11 23.61 1.82
N ASP A 53 27.83 23.69 2.92
CA ASP A 53 28.67 22.62 3.49
C ASP A 53 27.99 21.91 4.67
N ASP A 54 27.74 22.64 5.76
CA ASP A 54 27.32 22.07 7.05
C ASP A 54 25.88 22.42 7.42
N GLY A 55 25.11 22.87 6.44
CA GLY A 55 23.74 23.26 6.60
C GLY A 55 22.75 22.10 6.56
N SER A 56 21.49 22.49 6.43
CA SER A 56 20.34 21.61 6.29
C SER A 56 19.37 22.26 5.32
N TYR A 57 18.35 21.52 4.90
CA TYR A 57 17.19 22.13 4.25
C TYR A 57 16.64 23.27 5.12
N ALA A 58 16.45 24.45 4.52
CA ALA A 58 16.04 25.68 5.20
C ALA A 58 14.85 26.34 4.47
N GLY A 59 13.97 25.51 3.93
CA GLY A 59 12.81 25.93 3.14
C GLY A 59 13.14 26.27 1.68
N PRO A 60 12.11 26.58 0.88
CA PRO A 60 12.25 26.91 -0.55
C PRO A 60 13.10 28.16 -0.82
N ASP A 61 13.12 29.11 0.10
CA ASP A 61 13.93 30.34 -0.04
C ASP A 61 15.37 30.15 0.42
N GLY A 62 15.69 29.03 1.08
CA GLY A 62 17.03 28.70 1.56
C GLY A 62 17.63 29.65 2.59
N THR A 63 16.82 30.59 3.11
CA THR A 63 17.27 31.63 4.04
C THR A 63 16.71 31.37 5.43
N GLY A 64 17.49 30.73 6.30
CA GLY A 64 17.04 30.52 7.66
C GLY A 64 17.73 29.39 8.41
N ALA A 65 17.15 29.07 9.57
CA ALA A 65 17.52 27.87 10.31
C ALA A 65 17.00 26.62 9.58
N ALA A 66 17.51 25.45 9.98
CA ALA A 66 17.03 24.17 9.48
C ALA A 66 15.51 24.04 9.65
N GLU A 67 14.82 23.70 8.57
CA GLU A 67 13.38 23.51 8.53
C GLU A 67 13.03 22.02 8.57
N ALA A 68 11.99 21.69 9.34
CA ALA A 68 11.52 20.31 9.46
C ALA A 68 10.60 19.97 8.28
N ILE A 69 10.92 18.91 7.56
CA ILE A 69 10.13 18.38 6.46
C ILE A 69 9.02 17.49 7.04
N ASP A 70 7.77 17.74 6.65
CA ASP A 70 6.60 16.99 7.11
C ASP A 70 6.54 15.59 6.47
N LEU A 71 6.48 14.55 7.31
CA LEU A 71 6.37 13.15 6.88
C LEU A 71 4.91 12.75 6.61
N ARG A 72 3.94 13.48 7.17
CA ARG A 72 2.53 13.06 7.20
C ARG A 72 1.87 12.85 5.84
N PRO A 73 2.23 13.58 4.77
CA PRO A 73 1.71 13.28 3.44
C PRO A 73 2.06 11.86 2.96
N ALA A 74 3.22 11.32 3.36
CA ALA A 74 3.62 9.94 3.07
C ALA A 74 3.21 8.95 4.17
N PHE A 75 3.23 9.40 5.43
CA PHE A 75 3.00 8.60 6.64
C PHE A 75 2.04 9.33 7.58
N PRO A 76 0.71 9.24 7.40
CA PRO A 76 -0.27 10.06 8.13
C PRO A 76 -0.13 10.01 9.65
N MET A 77 0.21 8.83 10.18
CA MET A 77 0.39 8.61 11.61
C MET A 77 1.83 8.80 12.10
N GLY A 78 2.75 9.19 11.22
CA GLY A 78 4.18 9.29 11.46
C GLY A 78 4.91 7.95 11.41
N LEU A 79 6.22 8.01 11.67
CA LEU A 79 7.13 6.87 11.69
C LEU A 79 7.53 6.53 13.12
N THR A 80 7.41 5.27 13.51
CA THR A 80 7.87 4.78 14.83
C THR A 80 9.30 4.31 14.72
N PHE A 81 10.23 5.05 15.32
CA PHE A 81 11.67 4.77 15.29
C PHE A 81 12.22 4.79 16.73
N PHE A 82 12.82 3.67 17.16
CA PHE A 82 13.32 3.43 18.51
C PHE A 82 12.33 3.82 19.63
N GLY A 83 11.08 3.38 19.48
CA GLY A 83 10.01 3.56 20.47
C GLY A 83 9.40 4.97 20.52
N ARG A 84 9.75 5.86 19.58
CA ARG A 84 9.15 7.20 19.45
C ARG A 84 8.53 7.36 18.07
N THR A 85 7.41 8.07 18.00
CA THR A 85 6.76 8.39 16.72
C THR A 85 7.15 9.80 16.29
N TYR A 86 7.60 9.91 15.04
CA TYR A 86 8.05 11.15 14.42
C TYR A 86 7.13 11.53 13.27
N GLN A 87 6.76 12.81 13.19
CA GLN A 87 5.91 13.37 12.14
C GLN A 87 6.68 14.27 11.18
N SER A 88 7.95 14.55 11.48
CA SER A 88 8.84 15.33 10.64
C SER A 88 10.29 14.88 10.80
N PHE A 89 11.14 15.28 9.86
CA PHE A 89 12.59 15.09 9.91
C PHE A 89 13.32 16.32 9.38
N TYR A 90 14.62 16.40 9.62
CA TYR A 90 15.51 17.41 9.07
C TYR A 90 16.46 16.73 8.08
N LEU A 91 16.61 17.32 6.90
CA LEU A 91 17.52 16.85 5.86
C LEU A 91 18.85 17.62 5.94
N ASN A 92 19.95 16.91 6.19
CA ASN A 92 21.25 17.51 6.40
C ASN A 92 22.18 17.29 5.20
N THR A 93 23.00 18.30 4.90
CA THR A 93 23.93 18.26 3.77
C THR A 93 24.91 17.09 3.87
N ASN A 94 25.39 16.85 5.09
CA ASN A 94 26.32 15.79 5.47
C ASN A 94 25.71 14.38 5.46
N GLY A 95 24.81 14.07 4.50
CA GLY A 95 24.39 12.70 4.14
C GLY A 95 23.58 11.94 5.19
N ASN A 96 22.75 12.65 5.95
CA ASN A 96 21.87 12.03 6.95
C ASN A 96 20.55 12.81 7.11
N ILE A 97 19.55 12.12 7.67
CA ILE A 97 18.36 12.76 8.24
C ILE A 97 18.33 12.61 9.75
N THR A 98 17.73 13.58 10.42
CA THR A 98 17.60 13.62 11.87
C THR A 98 16.20 14.00 12.31
N PHE A 99 15.81 13.62 13.53
CA PHE A 99 14.41 13.78 13.97
C PHE A 99 14.19 14.86 15.04
N ARG A 100 15.24 15.48 15.58
CA ARG A 100 15.14 16.49 16.65
C ARG A 100 15.59 17.90 16.25
N GLY A 101 16.34 18.01 15.16
CA GLY A 101 16.89 19.27 14.66
C GLY A 101 17.90 19.01 13.55
N GLY A 102 18.23 20.04 12.76
CA GLY A 102 19.30 19.97 11.77
C GLY A 102 20.65 19.65 12.41
N LEU A 103 21.54 19.01 11.65
CA LEU A 103 22.85 18.56 12.12
C LEU A 103 23.95 18.99 11.13
N GLY A 104 24.77 19.96 11.55
CA GLY A 104 25.94 20.41 10.80
C GLY A 104 27.27 19.78 11.22
N THR A 105 27.25 18.73 12.05
CA THR A 105 28.50 18.01 12.36
C THR A 105 28.95 17.24 11.12
N PHE A 106 30.12 17.57 10.59
CA PHE A 106 30.66 16.99 9.36
C PHE A 106 31.55 15.77 9.59
N THR A 107 32.40 15.80 10.62
CA THR A 107 33.22 14.63 10.97
C THR A 107 32.36 13.61 11.73
N PRO A 108 32.09 12.44 11.15
CA PRO A 108 31.15 11.51 11.74
C PRO A 108 31.68 10.90 13.03
N GLN A 109 30.85 10.93 14.06
CA GLN A 109 31.07 10.24 15.32
C GLN A 109 30.59 8.78 15.21
N PRO A 110 31.24 7.82 15.90
CA PRO A 110 30.71 6.46 15.94
C PRO A 110 29.36 6.46 16.65
N PHE A 111 28.42 5.71 16.09
CA PHE A 111 27.20 5.38 16.82
C PHE A 111 27.53 4.51 18.05
N PRO A 112 26.78 4.66 19.16
CA PRO A 112 25.62 5.54 19.31
C PRO A 112 25.99 6.97 19.77
N VAL A 113 25.38 7.98 19.17
CA VAL A 113 25.47 9.39 19.60
C VAL A 113 24.35 9.77 20.56
N ALA A 114 24.54 10.89 21.27
CA ALA A 114 23.59 11.38 22.26
C ALA A 114 22.58 12.33 21.63
N ASP A 115 21.32 12.23 22.05
CA ASP A 115 20.25 13.20 21.83
C ASP A 115 19.93 13.52 20.36
N GLN A 116 20.36 12.67 19.43
CA GLN A 116 20.18 12.86 17.99
C GLN A 116 19.79 11.55 17.28
N PRO A 117 18.50 11.15 17.31
CA PRO A 117 18.02 10.03 16.51
C PRO A 117 18.22 10.35 15.02
N MET A 118 18.82 9.42 14.27
CA MET A 118 19.20 9.66 12.87
C MET A 118 19.16 8.40 12.00
N ILE A 119 18.97 8.64 10.70
CA ILE A 119 19.19 7.67 9.64
C ILE A 119 20.26 8.24 8.72
N ALA A 120 21.39 7.54 8.60
CA ALA A 120 22.56 8.00 7.88
C ALA A 120 22.89 7.00 6.75
N PRO A 121 22.44 7.26 5.51
CA PRO A 121 22.93 6.50 4.36
C PRO A 121 24.41 6.79 4.08
N TRP A 122 24.92 7.98 4.41
CA TRP A 122 26.34 8.33 4.22
C TRP A 122 26.73 9.58 5.03
N TRP A 123 26.96 9.45 6.34
CA TRP A 123 27.34 10.62 7.14
C TRP A 123 28.83 10.96 6.97
N ALA A 124 29.12 12.03 6.23
CA ALA A 124 30.46 12.58 6.00
C ALA A 124 30.39 14.07 5.63
N ASP A 125 31.55 14.68 5.46
CA ASP A 125 31.80 16.10 5.19
C ASP A 125 31.54 16.46 3.70
N VAL A 126 30.25 16.53 3.37
CA VAL A 126 29.73 16.82 2.02
C VAL A 126 29.78 18.32 1.76
N ASP A 127 30.22 18.73 0.56
CA ASP A 127 30.22 20.15 0.19
C ASP A 127 29.55 20.37 -1.17
N THR A 128 28.43 21.09 -1.14
CA THR A 128 27.60 21.37 -2.32
C THR A 128 27.83 22.73 -2.95
N ARG A 129 28.80 23.52 -2.45
CA ARG A 129 29.12 24.86 -2.98
C ARG A 129 29.84 24.80 -4.33
N GLY A 130 30.53 23.71 -4.62
CA GLY A 130 31.15 23.42 -5.91
C GLY A 130 30.19 22.75 -6.90
N GLY A 131 30.65 22.44 -8.11
CA GLY A 131 29.99 21.43 -8.97
C GLY A 131 28.73 21.83 -9.75
N GLY A 132 28.09 22.99 -9.46
CA GLY A 132 27.07 23.60 -10.33
C GLY A 132 25.61 23.21 -10.08
N GLN A 133 25.14 23.36 -8.84
CA GLN A 133 23.70 23.22 -8.50
C GLN A 133 22.79 24.15 -9.33
N PRO A 134 21.50 23.78 -9.53
CA PRO A 134 20.85 22.54 -9.09
C PRO A 134 21.13 21.34 -10.01
N SER A 135 21.71 21.56 -11.19
CA SER A 135 21.91 20.53 -12.23
C SER A 135 22.93 19.45 -11.86
N ASN A 136 23.75 19.67 -10.83
CA ASN A 136 24.76 18.75 -10.33
C ASN A 136 25.15 19.11 -8.88
N ASN A 137 25.78 18.19 -8.14
CA ASN A 137 26.17 18.39 -6.73
C ASN A 137 24.99 18.83 -5.85
N SER A 138 23.83 18.19 -6.01
CA SER A 138 22.56 18.62 -5.44
C SER A 138 21.98 17.62 -4.45
N ILE A 139 21.23 18.13 -3.48
CA ILE A 139 20.55 17.31 -2.48
C ILE A 139 19.08 17.67 -2.54
N CYS A 140 18.21 16.71 -2.87
CA CYS A 140 16.79 16.96 -3.05
C CYS A 140 15.96 15.85 -2.41
N PHE A 141 14.71 16.16 -2.08
CA PHE A 141 13.75 15.19 -1.59
C PHE A 141 12.44 15.21 -2.38
N HIS A 142 11.72 14.10 -2.31
CA HIS A 142 10.38 13.95 -2.86
C HIS A 142 9.49 13.25 -1.83
N VAL A 143 8.28 13.78 -1.65
CA VAL A 143 7.28 13.22 -0.74
C VAL A 143 6.06 12.88 -1.58
N GLU A 144 5.63 11.63 -1.50
CA GLU A 144 4.41 11.13 -2.13
C GLU A 144 3.71 10.14 -1.18
N PRO A 145 2.44 9.81 -1.42
CA PRO A 145 1.76 8.82 -0.59
C PRO A 145 2.57 7.53 -0.48
N ASN A 146 2.78 7.04 0.75
CA ASN A 146 3.54 5.83 1.09
C ASN A 146 5.06 5.90 0.96
N ARG A 147 5.63 7.00 0.45
CA ARG A 147 7.05 7.02 0.12
C ARG A 147 7.68 8.39 0.25
N ILE A 148 8.90 8.42 0.79
CA ILE A 148 9.77 9.59 0.77
C ILE A 148 11.10 9.17 0.19
N VAL A 149 11.59 9.96 -0.76
CA VAL A 149 12.88 9.75 -1.41
C VAL A 149 13.77 10.93 -1.12
N VAL A 150 15.00 10.68 -0.67
CA VAL A 150 16.02 11.71 -0.43
C VAL A 150 17.27 11.34 -1.20
N THR A 151 17.75 12.25 -2.04
CA THR A 151 18.84 11.99 -2.97
C THR A 151 19.98 12.96 -2.72
N TRP A 152 21.20 12.44 -2.57
CA TRP A 152 22.45 13.18 -2.63
C TRP A 152 23.09 12.88 -3.98
N HIS A 153 22.79 13.73 -4.95
CA HIS A 153 23.16 13.53 -6.35
C HIS A 153 24.51 14.15 -6.67
N ASN A 154 25.46 13.31 -7.07
CA ASN A 154 26.81 13.73 -7.47
C ASN A 154 27.46 14.68 -6.47
N VAL A 155 27.36 14.36 -5.18
CA VAL A 155 27.84 15.22 -4.13
C VAL A 155 29.35 15.16 -3.97
N GLY A 156 29.98 16.34 -3.91
CA GLY A 156 31.40 16.50 -3.63
C GLY A 156 31.73 16.46 -2.14
N TYR A 157 33.00 16.62 -1.82
CA TYR A 157 33.53 16.65 -0.45
C TYR A 157 34.19 17.99 -0.14
N PHE A 158 34.24 18.34 1.13
CA PHE A 158 34.91 19.57 1.57
C PHE A 158 36.39 19.55 1.18
N SER A 159 36.96 20.64 0.62
CA SER A 159 36.44 22.01 0.54
C SER A 159 36.02 22.41 -0.88
N SER A 160 34.80 22.08 -1.28
CA SER A 160 34.20 22.34 -2.59
C SER A 160 34.84 21.57 -3.74
N HIS A 161 35.40 20.40 -3.43
CA HIS A 161 35.97 19.50 -4.43
C HIS A 161 34.87 18.85 -5.28
N ASN A 162 35.16 18.68 -6.56
CA ASN A 162 34.27 18.07 -7.54
C ASN A 162 34.99 17.09 -8.48
N ASP A 163 36.20 16.67 -8.10
CA ASP A 163 37.03 15.68 -8.79
C ASP A 163 36.62 14.24 -8.46
N HIS A 164 35.98 14.03 -7.29
CA HIS A 164 35.33 12.79 -6.90
C HIS A 164 33.91 13.07 -6.41
N LEU A 165 32.95 12.28 -6.87
CA LEU A 165 31.52 12.51 -6.62
C LEU A 165 30.84 11.23 -6.14
N ASN A 166 30.08 11.35 -5.05
CA ASN A 166 29.22 10.28 -4.56
C ASN A 166 27.78 10.48 -5.06
N ASP A 167 27.08 9.39 -5.36
CA ASP A 167 25.71 9.41 -5.85
C ASP A 167 24.91 8.34 -5.11
N PHE A 168 24.06 8.77 -4.18
CA PHE A 168 23.32 7.88 -3.29
C PHE A 168 21.96 8.43 -2.89
N GLN A 169 21.06 7.53 -2.50
CA GLN A 169 19.67 7.82 -2.20
C GLN A 169 19.18 6.99 -1.02
N MET A 170 18.29 7.58 -0.23
CA MET A 170 17.52 6.92 0.80
C MET A 170 16.04 6.95 0.42
N VAL A 171 15.37 5.82 0.58
CA VAL A 171 13.92 5.69 0.40
C VAL A 171 13.32 5.20 1.70
N LEU A 172 12.31 5.92 2.20
CA LEU A 172 11.44 5.48 3.29
C LEU A 172 10.12 5.06 2.66
N SER A 173 9.62 3.87 2.95
CA SER A 173 8.32 3.40 2.47
C SER A 173 7.45 2.84 3.57
N THR A 174 6.14 2.92 3.42
CA THR A 174 5.22 2.24 4.35
C THR A 174 5.49 0.73 4.35
N SER A 175 5.29 0.09 5.50
CA SER A 175 5.42 -1.35 5.59
C SER A 175 4.39 -2.04 4.70
N GLY A 176 4.79 -3.15 4.06
CA GLY A 176 3.86 -4.06 3.37
C GLY A 176 2.86 -4.76 4.30
N THR A 177 2.97 -4.56 5.62
CA THR A 177 2.04 -5.07 6.66
C THR A 177 1.68 -3.95 7.62
N CYS A 178 0.44 -3.88 8.11
CA CYS A 178 0.00 -2.95 9.15
C CYS A 178 -0.04 -3.65 10.51
N THR A 179 1.09 -4.25 10.91
CA THR A 179 1.18 -4.91 12.22
C THR A 179 1.14 -3.88 13.36
N ARG A 180 1.85 -2.75 13.19
CA ARG A 180 1.86 -1.65 14.14
C ARG A 180 1.92 -0.30 13.42
N VAL A 181 1.28 0.71 14.02
CA VAL A 181 1.28 2.07 13.50
C VAL A 181 2.70 2.64 13.51
N GLY A 182 3.11 3.20 12.38
CA GLY A 182 4.42 3.79 12.17
C GLY A 182 5.52 2.77 11.81
N ASP A 183 5.18 1.52 11.50
CA ASP A 183 6.11 0.59 10.87
C ASP A 183 6.45 1.06 9.44
N PHE A 184 7.73 0.98 9.08
CA PHE A 184 8.23 1.43 7.78
C PHE A 184 9.45 0.63 7.35
N ASP A 185 9.74 0.70 6.06
CA ASP A 185 10.92 0.10 5.45
C ASP A 185 11.88 1.20 4.98
N VAL A 186 13.17 0.90 5.02
CA VAL A 186 14.24 1.80 4.59
C VAL A 186 15.07 1.12 3.53
N GLU A 187 15.30 1.81 2.41
CA GLU A 187 16.21 1.38 1.36
C GLU A 187 17.31 2.43 1.17
N PHE A 188 18.57 1.99 1.17
CA PHE A 188 19.69 2.78 0.68
C PHE A 188 20.09 2.27 -0.69
N ARG A 189 20.28 3.21 -1.62
CA ARG A 189 20.73 2.97 -2.98
C ARG A 189 22.02 3.74 -3.17
N TYR A 190 23.12 3.04 -3.40
CA TYR A 190 24.39 3.64 -3.75
C TYR A 190 24.65 3.37 -5.21
N ASN A 191 24.72 4.43 -6.03
CA ASN A 191 25.04 4.34 -7.45
C ASN A 191 26.54 4.53 -7.69
N ARG A 192 27.14 5.48 -6.95
CA ARG A 192 28.56 5.84 -7.07
C ARG A 192 29.18 6.24 -5.73
N CYS A 193 30.38 5.73 -5.46
CA CYS A 193 31.15 5.98 -4.24
C CYS A 193 32.62 6.26 -4.60
N GLU A 194 32.96 7.51 -4.94
CA GLU A 194 34.31 7.91 -5.38
C GLU A 194 35.17 8.52 -4.27
N TRP A 195 34.56 9.01 -3.18
CA TRP A 195 35.28 9.56 -2.02
C TRP A 195 34.70 9.01 -0.71
N ILE A 196 35.47 9.08 0.37
CA ILE A 196 35.13 8.54 1.70
C ILE A 196 35.23 9.53 2.85
N THR A 197 36.01 10.60 2.70
CA THR A 197 36.34 11.56 3.76
C THR A 197 36.60 12.94 3.18
N GLY A 198 36.09 14.00 3.81
CA GLY A 198 36.43 15.39 3.46
C GLY A 198 37.72 15.89 4.12
N ASP A 199 38.29 16.97 3.58
CA ASP A 199 39.61 17.47 4.02
C ASP A 199 39.60 17.88 5.51
N ALA A 200 38.54 18.50 6.01
CA ALA A 200 38.44 18.92 7.42
C ALA A 200 38.30 17.73 8.38
N SER A 201 37.92 16.57 7.87
CA SER A 201 37.88 15.29 8.61
C SER A 201 39.21 14.51 8.56
N GLY A 202 40.29 15.18 8.12
CA GLY A 202 41.63 14.61 7.99
C GLY A 202 41.86 13.83 6.70
N GLY A 203 40.97 14.00 5.72
CA GLY A 203 41.10 13.42 4.38
C GLY A 203 42.12 14.19 3.52
N MET A 204 42.56 13.55 2.45
CA MET A 204 43.33 14.16 1.37
C MET A 204 42.88 13.54 0.04
N GLY A 205 42.38 14.38 -0.88
CA GLY A 205 41.86 13.92 -2.17
C GLY A 205 40.66 12.98 -2.05
N GLY A 206 39.85 13.15 -0.99
CA GLY A 206 38.66 12.33 -0.75
C GLY A 206 38.91 11.06 0.08
N PHE A 207 40.16 10.77 0.50
CA PHE A 207 40.52 9.53 1.20
C PHE A 207 41.30 9.75 2.50
N GLY A 208 41.33 8.73 3.37
CA GLY A 208 42.04 8.80 4.65
C GLY A 208 41.17 9.39 5.76
N GLY A 209 41.79 10.00 6.78
CA GLY A 209 41.08 10.68 7.87
C GLY A 209 40.03 9.82 8.59
N THR A 210 38.87 10.41 8.90
CA THR A 210 37.70 9.74 9.46
C THR A 210 36.66 9.44 8.36
N PRO A 211 36.53 8.19 7.89
CA PRO A 211 35.59 7.83 6.83
C PRO A 211 34.12 7.97 7.25
N ALA A 212 33.24 8.00 6.25
CA ALA A 212 31.79 8.12 6.42
C ALA A 212 31.19 7.07 7.39
N GLN A 213 30.13 7.46 8.11
CA GLN A 213 29.34 6.58 8.98
C GLN A 213 28.01 6.22 8.32
N VAL A 214 27.63 4.94 8.33
CA VAL A 214 26.38 4.45 7.72
C VAL A 214 25.59 3.60 8.70
N GLY A 215 24.30 3.91 8.84
CA GLY A 215 23.35 3.14 9.64
C GLY A 215 22.26 3.98 10.30
N PHE A 216 21.88 3.55 11.52
CA PHE A 216 20.75 4.06 12.29
C PHE A 216 21.17 4.32 13.73
N ASP A 217 20.72 5.43 14.29
CA ASP A 217 20.98 5.77 15.70
C ASP A 217 19.69 6.16 16.40
N ALA A 218 19.47 5.64 17.60
CA ALA A 218 18.33 6.02 18.43
C ALA A 218 18.54 7.36 19.17
N GLY A 219 19.76 7.90 19.17
CA GLY A 219 20.11 9.10 19.94
C GLY A 219 20.04 8.89 21.45
N ASN A 220 20.10 7.65 21.94
CA ASN A 220 19.97 7.31 23.36
C ASN A 220 21.25 6.71 23.96
N ARG A 221 22.38 6.79 23.23
CA ARG A 221 23.70 6.22 23.60
C ARG A 221 23.71 4.70 23.81
N MET A 222 22.66 3.99 23.41
CA MET A 222 22.53 2.55 23.64
C MET A 222 22.18 1.80 22.36
N ASN A 223 21.11 2.23 21.69
CA ASN A 223 20.53 1.52 20.57
C ASN A 223 20.98 2.15 19.25
N TYR A 224 21.64 1.35 18.41
CA TYR A 224 22.08 1.75 17.08
C TYR A 224 22.32 0.52 16.21
N VAL A 225 22.38 0.73 14.90
CA VAL A 225 22.86 -0.23 13.91
C VAL A 225 23.85 0.49 13.02
N ALA A 226 25.02 -0.10 12.80
CA ALA A 226 26.00 0.41 11.85
C ALA A 226 26.34 -0.71 10.86
N LEU A 227 26.54 -0.36 9.59
CA LEU A 227 27.03 -1.33 8.61
C LEU A 227 28.48 -1.71 8.95
N PRO A 228 28.92 -2.96 8.67
CA PRO A 228 30.25 -3.42 9.05
C PRO A 228 31.41 -2.56 8.52
N MET A 229 31.20 -1.88 7.40
CA MET A 229 32.22 -1.08 6.72
C MET A 229 32.19 0.40 7.13
N SER A 230 31.22 0.77 7.99
CA SER A 230 31.06 2.10 8.57
C SER A 230 32.34 2.57 9.27
N ARG A 231 32.77 3.81 9.00
CA ARG A 231 34.00 4.44 9.56
C ARG A 231 35.28 3.67 9.30
N THR A 232 35.32 2.90 8.21
CA THR A 232 36.52 2.22 7.73
C THR A 232 36.84 2.65 6.31
N MET A 233 38.07 2.43 5.85
CA MET A 233 38.45 2.66 4.46
C MET A 233 37.68 1.76 3.47
N ALA A 234 37.07 0.68 3.96
CA ALA A 234 36.25 -0.22 3.15
C ALA A 234 34.84 0.34 2.90
N ILE A 235 34.51 1.55 3.36
CA ILE A 235 33.15 2.10 3.23
C ILE A 235 32.64 2.12 1.78
N GLN A 236 33.51 2.29 0.78
CA GLN A 236 33.11 2.27 -0.65
C GLN A 236 32.53 0.93 -1.11
N GLU A 237 32.79 -0.15 -0.38
CA GLU A 237 32.22 -1.46 -0.69
C GLU A 237 30.70 -1.47 -0.51
N VAL A 238 30.07 -0.47 0.13
CA VAL A 238 28.61 -0.32 0.07
C VAL A 238 28.11 -0.16 -1.36
N CYS A 239 28.90 0.43 -2.28
CA CYS A 239 28.56 0.43 -3.71
C CYS A 239 28.78 -0.92 -4.40
N ARG A 240 29.58 -1.83 -3.83
CA ARG A 240 29.98 -3.10 -4.47
C ARG A 240 29.27 -4.32 -3.90
N THR A 241 28.59 -4.15 -2.79
CA THR A 241 27.95 -5.23 -2.05
C THR A 241 26.50 -4.88 -1.76
N SER A 242 25.76 -5.85 -1.24
CA SER A 242 24.36 -5.70 -0.91
C SER A 242 24.03 -6.59 0.29
N ASN A 243 23.09 -6.17 1.15
CA ASN A 243 22.50 -7.04 2.16
C ASN A 243 21.27 -7.81 1.63
N VAL A 244 20.98 -7.67 0.34
CA VAL A 244 19.87 -8.31 -0.38
C VAL A 244 20.45 -9.48 -1.18
N PRO A 245 20.11 -10.75 -0.90
CA PRO A 245 20.62 -11.84 -1.71
C PRO A 245 20.11 -11.77 -3.14
N GLY A 246 21.04 -11.87 -4.09
CA GLY A 246 20.75 -11.67 -5.50
C GLY A 246 20.38 -10.23 -5.86
N GLY A 247 20.42 -9.29 -4.91
CA GLY A 247 20.24 -7.87 -5.17
C GLY A 247 21.44 -7.28 -5.90
N SER A 248 21.18 -6.22 -6.64
CA SER A 248 22.24 -5.44 -7.29
C SER A 248 23.21 -4.86 -6.24
N PRO A 249 24.52 -4.80 -6.54
CA PRO A 249 25.47 -4.03 -5.74
C PRO A 249 24.95 -2.62 -5.44
N GLY A 250 25.18 -2.10 -4.24
CA GLY A 250 24.66 -0.78 -3.84
C GLY A 250 23.27 -0.78 -3.21
N LEU A 251 22.55 -1.91 -3.22
CA LEU A 251 21.22 -1.99 -2.61
C LEU A 251 21.30 -2.48 -1.16
N TYR A 252 20.74 -1.71 -0.24
CA TYR A 252 20.58 -2.12 1.15
C TYR A 252 19.14 -1.90 1.62
N ARG A 253 18.51 -2.90 2.24
CA ARG A 253 17.18 -2.74 2.82
C ARG A 253 17.10 -3.13 4.29
N PHE A 254 16.23 -2.43 5.02
CA PHE A 254 16.00 -2.61 6.45
C PHE A 254 14.51 -2.48 6.75
N GLN A 255 14.05 -3.23 7.75
CA GLN A 255 12.68 -3.17 8.24
C GLN A 255 12.65 -2.59 9.65
N ILE A 256 11.83 -1.57 9.86
CA ILE A 256 11.60 -0.96 11.17
C ILE A 256 10.22 -1.42 11.65
N ARG A 257 10.18 -2.19 12.72
CA ARG A 257 8.95 -2.78 13.28
C ARG A 257 8.85 -2.47 14.76
N GLY A 258 7.78 -1.80 15.16
CA GLY A 258 7.58 -1.33 16.54
C GLY A 258 8.67 -0.41 17.06
N GLY A 259 9.44 0.22 16.16
CA GLY A 259 10.60 1.04 16.48
C GLY A 259 11.92 0.28 16.54
N ASP A 260 11.92 -1.05 16.51
CA ASP A 260 13.14 -1.86 16.47
C ASP A 260 13.55 -2.16 15.03
N ILE A 261 14.85 -2.26 14.80
CA ILE A 261 15.41 -2.63 13.51
C ILE A 261 15.41 -4.14 13.43
N ALA A 262 14.45 -4.72 12.72
CA ALA A 262 14.43 -6.15 12.45
C ALA A 262 15.49 -6.44 11.37
N GLY A 263 16.46 -7.29 11.70
CA GLY A 263 17.57 -7.63 10.82
C GLY A 263 17.11 -8.23 9.49
N GLY A 264 17.47 -7.54 8.41
CA GLY A 264 17.82 -8.06 7.08
C GLY A 264 17.01 -9.23 6.52
N CYS A 265 15.80 -8.96 6.02
CA CYS A 265 15.22 -9.76 4.95
C CYS A 265 14.56 -8.86 3.95
N THR A 266 15.05 -8.93 2.73
CA THR A 266 14.64 -8.03 1.68
C THR A 266 13.71 -8.74 0.71
N GLY A 267 12.53 -8.17 0.51
CA GLY A 267 11.53 -8.70 -0.41
C GLY A 267 10.49 -9.60 0.25
N ALA A 268 10.46 -9.72 1.58
CA ALA A 268 9.35 -10.35 2.30
C ALA A 268 8.10 -9.44 2.31
N GLY A 269 6.91 -10.03 2.25
CA GLY A 269 5.63 -9.31 2.20
C GLY A 269 5.19 -8.87 0.79
N LEU A 270 5.88 -9.32 -0.27
CA LEU A 270 5.44 -9.14 -1.64
C LEU A 270 4.57 -10.34 -2.08
N PRO A 271 3.52 -10.13 -2.88
CA PRO A 271 2.75 -11.24 -3.44
C PRO A 271 3.63 -12.06 -4.39
N CYS A 272 3.54 -13.38 -4.28
CA CYS A 272 4.27 -14.35 -5.10
C CYS A 272 3.42 -15.59 -5.38
N THR A 273 3.80 -16.37 -6.41
CA THR A 273 3.17 -17.66 -6.69
C THR A 273 4.01 -18.80 -6.12
N VAL A 274 3.44 -19.63 -5.24
CA VAL A 274 4.12 -20.77 -4.62
C VAL A 274 4.34 -21.87 -5.66
N PRO A 275 5.60 -22.25 -5.98
CA PRO A 275 5.87 -23.27 -6.99
C PRO A 275 5.25 -24.63 -6.63
N GLY A 276 4.52 -25.24 -7.56
CA GLY A 276 3.91 -26.56 -7.39
C GLY A 276 2.60 -26.59 -6.59
N GLN A 277 2.12 -25.45 -6.12
CA GLN A 277 0.79 -25.33 -5.50
C GLN A 277 -0.25 -24.80 -6.50
N MET A 278 -1.52 -25.11 -6.28
CA MET A 278 -2.64 -24.72 -7.14
C MET A 278 -3.70 -23.95 -6.35
N GLY A 279 -4.60 -23.27 -7.07
CA GLY A 279 -5.73 -22.52 -6.50
C GLY A 279 -5.34 -21.48 -5.45
N ALA A 280 -6.06 -21.45 -4.32
CA ALA A 280 -5.84 -20.47 -3.26
C ALA A 280 -4.45 -20.59 -2.60
N CYS A 281 -3.82 -21.75 -2.70
CA CYS A 281 -2.55 -22.08 -2.07
C CYS A 281 -1.34 -21.83 -2.98
N ALA A 282 -1.60 -21.59 -4.28
CA ALA A 282 -0.64 -20.99 -5.18
C ALA A 282 -0.36 -19.52 -4.79
N MET A 283 -1.27 -18.86 -4.08
CA MET A 283 -1.04 -17.51 -3.56
C MET A 283 -0.14 -17.60 -2.33
N GLY A 284 1.00 -16.92 -2.41
CA GLY A 284 1.95 -16.83 -1.34
C GLY A 284 2.39 -15.40 -1.09
N VAL A 285 2.98 -15.21 0.08
CA VAL A 285 3.81 -14.04 0.34
C VAL A 285 5.22 -14.51 0.51
N THR A 286 6.14 -13.67 0.03
CA THR A 286 7.55 -13.88 0.28
C THR A 286 7.82 -13.74 1.79
N PHE A 287 8.53 -14.69 2.36
CA PHE A 287 8.92 -14.73 3.78
C PHE A 287 10.42 -14.96 3.89
N CYS A 288 10.98 -14.57 5.04
CA CYS A 288 12.37 -14.83 5.36
C CYS A 288 12.67 -16.34 5.38
N ALA A 289 13.56 -16.79 4.51
CA ALA A 289 14.18 -18.11 4.61
C ALA A 289 15.71 -17.93 4.61
N GLY A 290 16.29 -17.83 5.81
CA GLY A 290 17.71 -17.49 5.96
C GLY A 290 17.96 -16.04 5.53
N MET A 291 18.95 -15.82 4.66
CA MET A 291 19.24 -14.46 4.15
C MET A 291 18.32 -14.04 3.00
N GLY A 292 17.63 -14.97 2.31
CA GLY A 292 16.80 -14.69 1.13
C GLY A 292 15.29 -14.75 1.40
N THR A 293 14.49 -14.56 0.34
CA THR A 293 13.03 -14.76 0.39
C THR A 293 12.67 -16.11 -0.21
N SER A 294 11.84 -16.87 0.50
CA SER A 294 11.12 -17.99 -0.10
C SER A 294 9.65 -17.58 -0.23
N CYS A 295 8.89 -18.19 -1.14
CA CYS A 295 7.46 -17.94 -1.27
C CYS A 295 6.72 -18.98 -0.42
N GLN A 296 6.08 -18.57 0.70
CA GLN A 296 5.26 -19.47 1.50
C GLN A 296 3.82 -19.28 1.10
N GLN A 297 3.12 -20.40 1.06
CA GLN A 297 1.67 -20.40 1.05
C GLN A 297 1.19 -19.60 2.27
N VAL A 298 0.38 -18.58 2.02
CA VAL A 298 -0.39 -17.92 3.10
C VAL A 298 -1.66 -18.71 3.41
N ASN A 299 -2.10 -19.49 2.43
CA ASN A 299 -3.23 -20.41 2.56
C ASN A 299 -2.69 -21.84 2.64
N MET A 300 -2.85 -22.48 3.79
CA MET A 300 -2.61 -23.92 3.95
C MET A 300 -3.84 -24.72 3.52
N PRO A 301 -3.69 -25.99 3.08
CA PRO A 301 -4.81 -26.89 2.90
C PRO A 301 -5.62 -26.98 4.21
N ARG A 302 -6.90 -26.64 4.13
CA ARG A 302 -7.88 -26.74 5.19
C ARG A 302 -8.86 -27.85 4.83
N ALA A 303 -9.66 -28.25 5.81
CA ALA A 303 -10.80 -29.10 5.52
C ALA A 303 -11.67 -28.41 4.45
N ARG A 304 -12.00 -29.17 3.41
CA ARG A 304 -12.91 -28.70 2.36
C ARG A 304 -14.17 -28.15 3.01
N ALA A 305 -14.60 -26.98 2.57
CA ALA A 305 -15.80 -26.31 3.03
C ALA A 305 -16.49 -25.72 1.82
N CYS A 306 -17.81 -25.78 1.77
CA CYS A 306 -18.59 -25.21 0.66
C CYS A 306 -18.64 -23.68 0.76
N ASN A 307 -17.66 -23.00 0.18
CA ASN A 307 -17.53 -21.54 0.29
C ASN A 307 -16.99 -20.85 -0.98
N GLY A 308 -16.78 -21.59 -2.08
CA GLY A 308 -16.29 -21.03 -3.35
C GLY A 308 -14.78 -20.85 -3.38
N PHE A 309 -14.07 -21.32 -2.36
CA PHE A 309 -12.62 -21.33 -2.27
C PHE A 309 -12.11 -22.77 -2.39
N ASP A 310 -11.03 -22.94 -3.16
CA ASP A 310 -10.20 -24.15 -3.17
C ASP A 310 -9.45 -24.24 -1.84
N ASN A 311 -10.13 -24.78 -0.82
CA ASN A 311 -9.63 -24.81 0.56
C ASN A 311 -8.55 -25.88 0.76
N ASP A 312 -8.52 -26.94 -0.04
CA ASP A 312 -7.56 -28.05 0.08
C ASP A 312 -6.50 -28.09 -1.02
N CYS A 313 -6.45 -27.06 -1.85
CA CYS A 313 -5.37 -26.69 -2.77
C CYS A 313 -5.21 -27.61 -4.00
N ASP A 314 -6.28 -28.28 -4.44
CA ASP A 314 -6.21 -29.26 -5.53
C ASP A 314 -6.49 -28.67 -6.93
N GLY A 315 -6.75 -27.36 -6.99
CA GLY A 315 -7.06 -26.62 -8.21
C GLY A 315 -8.56 -26.60 -8.55
N MET A 316 -9.40 -27.28 -7.77
CA MET A 316 -10.85 -27.22 -7.87
C MET A 316 -11.43 -26.55 -6.62
N PRO A 317 -12.47 -25.71 -6.76
CA PRO A 317 -13.24 -25.26 -5.61
C PRO A 317 -14.42 -26.20 -5.29
N ASP A 318 -14.56 -26.57 -4.02
CA ASP A 318 -15.71 -27.28 -3.42
C ASP A 318 -16.03 -28.69 -3.99
N GLU A 319 -15.00 -29.44 -4.33
CA GLU A 319 -15.04 -30.82 -4.84
C GLU A 319 -15.32 -31.84 -3.74
N GLY A 320 -16.61 -32.08 -3.47
CA GLY A 320 -17.02 -33.10 -2.49
C GLY A 320 -18.53 -33.23 -2.35
N ASN A 321 -19.02 -34.37 -1.85
CA ASN A 321 -20.45 -34.62 -1.64
C ASN A 321 -20.91 -34.41 -0.19
N ASP A 322 -19.97 -34.24 0.71
CA ASP A 322 -20.08 -34.21 2.17
C ASP A 322 -19.70 -32.83 2.76
N LEU A 323 -19.53 -31.81 1.93
CA LEU A 323 -19.15 -30.44 2.34
C LEU A 323 -20.26 -29.67 3.07
N CYS A 324 -21.47 -30.24 3.11
CA CYS A 324 -22.68 -29.62 3.64
C CYS A 324 -23.42 -30.58 4.57
N GLY A 325 -24.27 -30.03 5.44
CA GLY A 325 -25.10 -30.83 6.36
C GLY A 325 -26.06 -31.80 5.65
N THR A 326 -26.72 -32.68 6.41
CA THR A 326 -27.69 -33.67 5.88
C THR A 326 -28.73 -33.03 4.94
N ASN A 327 -28.96 -33.68 3.79
CA ASN A 327 -29.84 -33.24 2.68
C ASN A 327 -29.37 -32.02 1.86
N LEU A 328 -28.16 -31.52 2.10
CA LEU A 328 -27.56 -30.45 1.31
C LEU A 328 -26.46 -30.99 0.40
N VAL A 329 -26.19 -30.27 -0.68
CA VAL A 329 -25.05 -30.48 -1.58
C VAL A 329 -24.39 -29.14 -1.82
N CYS A 330 -23.07 -29.14 -1.95
CA CYS A 330 -22.37 -27.94 -2.36
C CYS A 330 -22.58 -27.70 -3.86
N ASP A 331 -23.15 -26.55 -4.20
CA ASP A 331 -23.21 -26.05 -5.57
C ASP A 331 -22.52 -24.69 -5.65
N ARG A 332 -21.32 -24.67 -6.26
CA ARG A 332 -20.52 -23.46 -6.54
C ARG A 332 -20.38 -22.53 -5.30
N GLY A 333 -20.00 -23.08 -4.14
CA GLY A 333 -19.74 -22.32 -2.92
C GLY A 333 -20.92 -22.05 -1.99
N GLN A 334 -22.10 -22.62 -2.27
CA GLN A 334 -23.22 -22.60 -1.32
C GLN A 334 -23.84 -23.98 -1.10
N CYS A 335 -24.18 -24.27 0.16
CA CYS A 335 -24.93 -25.46 0.52
C CYS A 335 -26.39 -25.27 0.12
N VAL A 336 -26.80 -25.94 -0.95
CA VAL A 336 -28.17 -25.95 -1.47
C VAL A 336 -28.85 -27.27 -1.18
N ASN A 337 -30.18 -27.29 -1.16
CA ASN A 337 -30.93 -28.54 -1.03
C ASN A 337 -30.61 -29.47 -2.19
N ARG A 338 -30.35 -30.75 -1.89
CA ARG A 338 -30.21 -31.79 -2.92
C ARG A 338 -31.49 -31.85 -3.74
N CYS A 339 -31.38 -31.73 -5.06
CA CYS A 339 -32.52 -31.96 -5.91
C CYS A 339 -32.96 -33.42 -5.78
N GLN A 340 -34.26 -33.62 -5.63
CA GLN A 340 -34.90 -34.93 -5.67
C GLN A 340 -35.74 -34.98 -6.95
N PRO A 341 -36.04 -36.19 -7.48
CA PRO A 341 -36.93 -36.33 -8.63
C PRO A 341 -38.27 -35.61 -8.46
N GLU A 342 -38.72 -35.44 -7.22
CA GLU A 342 -40.02 -34.83 -6.87
C GLU A 342 -39.97 -33.34 -6.49
N LEU A 343 -38.80 -32.80 -6.08
CA LEU A 343 -38.60 -31.38 -5.78
C LEU A 343 -38.21 -30.55 -7.02
N GLY A 344 -37.77 -31.22 -8.09
CA GLY A 344 -37.51 -30.64 -9.40
C GLY A 344 -36.31 -29.68 -9.45
N CYS A 345 -35.77 -29.50 -10.65
CA CYS A 345 -34.85 -28.40 -10.96
C CYS A 345 -35.62 -27.33 -11.76
N LEU A 346 -35.05 -26.13 -11.89
CA LEU A 346 -35.63 -25.10 -12.76
C LEU A 346 -35.74 -25.60 -14.22
N PRO A 347 -36.68 -25.06 -15.02
CA PRO A 347 -36.80 -25.44 -16.43
C PRO A 347 -35.45 -25.31 -17.17
N GLY A 348 -35.06 -26.37 -17.90
CA GLY A 348 -33.77 -26.45 -18.60
C GLY A 348 -32.63 -27.04 -17.77
N GLN A 349 -32.88 -27.42 -16.52
CA GLN A 349 -31.92 -28.11 -15.66
C GLN A 349 -32.40 -29.54 -15.35
N THR A 350 -31.45 -30.46 -15.22
CA THR A 350 -31.65 -31.84 -14.80
C THR A 350 -30.89 -32.10 -13.50
N CYS A 351 -31.48 -32.88 -12.60
CA CYS A 351 -30.81 -33.27 -11.37
C CYS A 351 -29.69 -34.26 -11.69
N SER A 352 -28.44 -33.86 -11.40
CA SER A 352 -27.28 -34.72 -11.58
C SER A 352 -27.31 -35.90 -10.59
N THR A 353 -26.49 -36.92 -10.86
CA THR A 353 -26.28 -38.04 -9.92
C THR A 353 -25.70 -37.59 -8.57
N ARG A 354 -25.04 -36.41 -8.52
CA ARG A 354 -24.57 -35.76 -7.30
C ARG A 354 -25.68 -35.04 -6.53
N GLY A 355 -26.89 -34.92 -7.07
CA GLY A 355 -28.01 -34.20 -6.44
C GLY A 355 -27.92 -32.68 -6.62
N THR A 356 -27.15 -32.19 -7.59
CA THR A 356 -27.09 -30.78 -8.00
C THR A 356 -27.92 -30.55 -9.27
N CYS A 357 -28.58 -29.40 -9.38
CA CYS A 357 -29.24 -29.01 -10.63
C CYS A 357 -28.21 -28.49 -11.62
N VAL A 358 -28.03 -29.19 -12.74
CA VAL A 358 -27.12 -28.83 -13.83
C VAL A 358 -27.93 -28.60 -15.10
N GLU A 359 -27.43 -27.78 -16.04
CA GLU A 359 -28.07 -27.62 -17.34
C GLU A 359 -28.24 -28.99 -18.02
N THR A 360 -29.40 -29.25 -18.61
CA THR A 360 -29.69 -30.55 -19.26
C THR A 360 -28.71 -30.84 -20.40
N SER A 361 -28.23 -29.81 -21.11
CA SER A 361 -27.19 -29.90 -22.14
C SER A 361 -25.81 -30.28 -21.59
N CYS A 362 -25.58 -30.12 -20.29
CA CYS A 362 -24.31 -30.37 -19.61
C CYS A 362 -24.27 -31.68 -18.81
N LEU A 363 -25.36 -32.46 -18.79
CA LEU A 363 -25.48 -33.65 -17.95
C LEU A 363 -24.39 -34.69 -18.21
N ASP A 364 -24.01 -34.89 -19.48
CA ASP A 364 -23.01 -35.87 -19.92
C ASP A 364 -21.70 -35.20 -20.38
N VAL A 365 -21.51 -33.92 -20.11
CA VAL A 365 -20.32 -33.16 -20.53
C VAL A 365 -19.29 -33.15 -19.41
N THR A 366 -18.11 -33.71 -19.68
CA THR A 366 -16.96 -33.65 -18.76
C THR A 366 -15.96 -32.60 -19.27
N CYS A 367 -15.77 -31.53 -18.51
CA CYS A 367 -14.82 -30.47 -18.87
C CYS A 367 -13.44 -30.69 -18.22
N PRO A 368 -12.35 -30.25 -18.87
CA PRO A 368 -11.02 -30.20 -18.29
C PRO A 368 -10.95 -29.34 -17.02
N SER A 369 -9.91 -29.54 -16.21
CA SER A 369 -9.64 -28.68 -15.04
C SER A 369 -9.56 -27.20 -15.45
N GLY A 370 -10.25 -26.33 -14.71
CA GLY A 370 -10.31 -24.89 -15.01
C GLY A 370 -11.46 -24.47 -15.94
N GLU A 371 -12.27 -25.41 -16.43
CA GLU A 371 -13.44 -25.14 -17.29
C GLU A 371 -14.76 -25.59 -16.65
N ARG A 372 -15.87 -24.94 -17.04
CA ARG A 372 -17.24 -25.34 -16.69
C ARG A 372 -18.06 -25.55 -17.95
N CYS A 373 -19.08 -26.41 -17.86
CA CYS A 373 -20.04 -26.54 -18.96
C CYS A 373 -21.08 -25.42 -18.90
N SER A 374 -21.31 -24.78 -20.05
CA SER A 374 -22.41 -23.84 -20.31
C SER A 374 -22.92 -24.09 -21.72
N ASP A 375 -24.22 -24.28 -21.90
CA ASP A 375 -24.84 -24.59 -23.19
C ASP A 375 -24.24 -25.83 -23.90
N GLY A 376 -23.82 -26.84 -23.11
CA GLY A 376 -23.20 -28.06 -23.65
C GLY A 376 -21.76 -27.90 -24.14
N ARG A 377 -21.14 -26.73 -23.92
CA ARG A 377 -19.75 -26.45 -24.27
C ARG A 377 -18.92 -26.17 -23.02
N CYS A 378 -17.68 -26.64 -22.99
CA CYS A 378 -16.72 -26.26 -21.97
C CYS A 378 -16.18 -24.85 -22.26
N ILE A 379 -16.39 -23.95 -21.30
CA ILE A 379 -15.93 -22.57 -21.30
C ILE A 379 -15.09 -22.34 -20.05
N GLY A 380 -14.30 -21.27 -20.00
CA GLY A 380 -13.57 -20.91 -18.78
C GLY A 380 -14.53 -20.80 -17.58
N ILE A 381 -14.10 -21.23 -16.39
CA ILE A 381 -14.95 -21.24 -15.19
C ILE A 381 -15.68 -19.91 -14.94
N CYS A 382 -15.06 -18.78 -15.28
CA CYS A 382 -15.63 -17.44 -15.12
C CYS A 382 -15.90 -16.72 -16.44
N GLU A 383 -15.80 -17.42 -17.56
CA GLU A 383 -16.14 -16.87 -18.86
C GLU A 383 -17.63 -16.51 -18.90
N GLY A 384 -17.91 -15.26 -19.34
CA GLY A 384 -19.25 -14.71 -19.44
C GLY A 384 -19.91 -14.30 -18.11
N VAL A 385 -19.23 -14.42 -16.96
CA VAL A 385 -19.80 -14.03 -15.66
C VAL A 385 -19.43 -12.58 -15.34
N THR A 386 -20.44 -11.72 -15.22
CA THR A 386 -20.27 -10.36 -14.67
C THR A 386 -20.87 -10.31 -13.27
N CYS A 387 -20.09 -9.85 -12.31
CA CYS A 387 -20.50 -9.85 -10.91
C CYS A 387 -20.97 -8.48 -10.42
N PRO A 388 -21.89 -8.45 -9.44
CA PRO A 388 -22.26 -7.23 -8.73
C PRO A 388 -21.04 -6.54 -8.10
N TYR A 389 -21.21 -5.28 -7.69
CA TYR A 389 -20.14 -4.52 -7.03
C TYR A 389 -19.53 -5.29 -5.83
N ALA A 390 -18.21 -5.15 -5.64
CA ALA A 390 -17.44 -5.85 -4.58
C ALA A 390 -17.50 -7.39 -4.63
N GLN A 391 -17.71 -7.97 -5.81
CA GLN A 391 -17.65 -9.42 -6.01
C GLN A 391 -16.76 -9.79 -7.21
N VAL A 392 -16.14 -10.96 -7.13
CA VAL A 392 -15.36 -11.55 -8.22
C VAL A 392 -15.96 -12.90 -8.56
N CYS A 393 -15.86 -13.27 -9.84
CA CYS A 393 -16.20 -14.63 -10.22
C CYS A 393 -15.14 -15.61 -9.71
N ARG A 394 -15.56 -16.61 -8.94
CA ARG A 394 -14.80 -17.85 -8.68
C ARG A 394 -15.74 -19.04 -8.84
N ALA A 395 -15.26 -20.12 -9.42
CA ALA A 395 -16.07 -21.33 -9.68
C ALA A 395 -17.39 -21.06 -10.45
N GLY A 396 -17.43 -20.03 -11.31
CA GLY A 396 -18.63 -19.67 -12.08
C GLY A 396 -19.73 -19.02 -11.24
N ARG A 397 -19.40 -18.49 -10.07
CA ARG A 397 -20.29 -17.67 -9.23
C ARG A 397 -19.61 -16.41 -8.74
N CYS A 398 -20.44 -15.42 -8.45
CA CYS A 398 -20.01 -14.18 -7.85
C CYS A 398 -19.91 -14.36 -6.34
N ILE A 399 -18.70 -14.18 -5.81
CA ILE A 399 -18.42 -14.22 -4.38
C ILE A 399 -17.78 -12.92 -3.95
N ASN A 400 -18.06 -12.47 -2.72
CA ASN A 400 -17.30 -11.39 -2.11
C ASN A 400 -16.03 -12.02 -1.49
N PRO A 401 -14.84 -11.72 -2.03
CA PRO A 401 -13.62 -12.38 -1.58
C PRO A 401 -13.19 -11.94 -0.17
N CYS A 402 -13.75 -10.86 0.37
CA CYS A 402 -13.51 -10.38 1.73
C CYS A 402 -14.54 -10.89 2.75
N GLN A 403 -15.58 -11.59 2.32
CA GLN A 403 -16.59 -12.10 3.22
C GLN A 403 -16.00 -13.17 4.14
N GLY A 404 -15.96 -12.90 5.44
CA GLY A 404 -15.41 -13.82 6.45
C GLY A 404 -13.88 -13.84 6.52
N VAL A 405 -13.19 -12.99 5.75
CA VAL A 405 -11.74 -12.84 5.84
C VAL A 405 -11.40 -12.04 7.10
N VAL A 406 -10.52 -12.60 7.93
CA VAL A 406 -9.93 -11.93 9.09
C VAL A 406 -8.47 -11.70 8.77
N CYS A 407 -8.06 -10.44 8.72
CA CYS A 407 -6.69 -10.05 8.48
C CYS A 407 -5.93 -9.84 9.80
N ASP A 408 -4.63 -10.09 9.80
CA ASP A 408 -3.80 -9.96 10.99
C ASP A 408 -3.49 -8.49 11.32
N GLY A 409 -3.37 -8.18 12.62
CA GLY A 409 -3.02 -6.84 13.07
C GLY A 409 -4.07 -5.79 12.70
N ARG A 410 -3.69 -4.81 11.89
CA ARG A 410 -4.56 -3.73 11.38
C ARG A 410 -4.66 -3.76 9.85
N ASP A 411 -4.37 -4.90 9.24
CA ASP A 411 -4.63 -5.12 7.83
C ASP A 411 -6.14 -5.20 7.58
N VAL A 412 -6.55 -4.82 6.39
CA VAL A 412 -7.93 -4.92 5.92
C VAL A 412 -7.96 -5.74 4.64
N CYS A 413 -9.04 -6.49 4.42
CA CYS A 413 -9.20 -7.18 3.15
C CYS A 413 -9.58 -6.15 2.09
N ASP A 414 -8.77 -6.04 1.03
CA ASP A 414 -9.01 -5.11 -0.07
C ASP A 414 -10.34 -5.44 -0.76
N ASN A 415 -11.32 -4.56 -0.62
CA ASN A 415 -12.66 -4.71 -1.15
C ASN A 415 -12.87 -3.95 -2.47
N THR A 416 -11.80 -3.44 -3.09
CA THR A 416 -11.87 -2.63 -4.32
C THR A 416 -11.85 -3.54 -5.56
N PRO A 417 -12.96 -3.64 -6.33
CA PRO A 417 -13.05 -4.62 -7.44
C PRO A 417 -12.00 -4.44 -8.54
N SER A 418 -11.54 -3.22 -8.75
CA SER A 418 -10.52 -2.87 -9.75
C SER A 418 -9.09 -3.04 -9.25
N SER A 419 -8.89 -3.36 -7.98
CA SER A 419 -7.56 -3.49 -7.40
C SER A 419 -6.92 -4.83 -7.74
N ALA A 420 -5.63 -4.81 -8.05
CA ALA A 420 -4.82 -6.02 -8.25
C ALA A 420 -4.75 -6.89 -6.98
N THR A 421 -5.01 -6.29 -5.81
CA THR A 421 -5.00 -6.98 -4.50
C THR A 421 -6.40 -7.30 -3.99
N PHE A 422 -7.45 -7.18 -4.82
CA PHE A 422 -8.83 -7.47 -4.42
C PHE A 422 -8.97 -8.86 -3.75
N GLY A 423 -9.49 -8.88 -2.52
CA GLY A 423 -9.61 -10.09 -1.71
C GLY A 423 -8.37 -10.45 -0.89
N GLN A 424 -7.30 -9.65 -0.92
CA GLN A 424 -6.08 -9.87 -0.14
C GLN A 424 -6.05 -8.96 1.09
N CYS A 425 -5.41 -9.43 2.16
CA CYS A 425 -5.10 -8.58 3.30
C CYS A 425 -4.00 -7.60 2.93
N ILE A 426 -4.33 -6.31 3.01
CA ILE A 426 -3.43 -5.19 2.72
C ILE A 426 -3.32 -4.29 3.96
N PRO A 427 -2.24 -3.51 4.07
CA PRO A 427 -2.13 -2.51 5.13
C PRO A 427 -3.35 -1.57 5.17
N GLY A 428 -4.01 -1.51 6.31
CA GLY A 428 -5.10 -0.57 6.54
C GLY A 428 -4.64 0.88 6.45
N CYS A 429 -5.60 1.79 6.26
CA CYS A 429 -5.34 3.22 6.05
C CYS A 429 -4.66 3.93 7.23
N GLN A 430 -4.61 3.25 8.39
CA GLN A 430 -3.91 3.69 9.58
C GLN A 430 -2.38 3.58 9.42
N CYS A 431 -1.90 2.71 8.53
CA CYS A 431 -0.48 2.56 8.20
C CYS A 431 -0.13 3.12 6.81
N ARG A 432 -1.12 3.32 5.95
CA ARG A 432 -0.95 3.81 4.58
C ARG A 432 -1.93 4.95 4.28
N PRO A 433 -1.47 6.11 3.78
CA PRO A 433 -2.38 7.17 3.35
C PRO A 433 -3.38 6.67 2.30
N CYS A 434 -4.62 7.15 2.43
CA CYS A 434 -5.62 7.01 1.39
C CYS A 434 -5.24 7.85 0.17
N ALA A 435 -5.75 7.46 -1.00
CA ALA A 435 -5.63 8.27 -2.20
C ALA A 435 -6.34 9.62 -2.03
N ASP A 436 -6.00 10.59 -2.87
CA ASP A 436 -6.61 11.92 -2.84
C ASP A 436 -8.14 11.84 -2.93
N GLY A 437 -8.83 12.63 -2.09
CA GLY A 437 -10.29 12.64 -2.00
C GLY A 437 -10.89 11.49 -1.19
N ALA A 438 -10.08 10.75 -0.44
CA ALA A 438 -10.52 9.73 0.49
C ALA A 438 -9.92 9.91 1.90
N SER A 439 -10.72 9.55 2.89
CA SER A 439 -10.41 9.63 4.31
C SER A 439 -10.37 8.25 4.95
N CYS A 440 -9.40 8.07 5.85
CA CYS A 440 -9.23 6.84 6.61
C CYS A 440 -10.36 6.69 7.64
N GLN A 441 -11.11 5.61 7.52
CA GLN A 441 -12.20 5.29 8.44
C GLN A 441 -11.67 4.51 9.66
N PRO A 442 -12.40 4.52 10.81
CA PRO A 442 -11.98 3.82 12.02
C PRO A 442 -11.76 2.31 11.85
N ASP A 443 -12.45 1.69 10.88
CA ASP A 443 -12.34 0.28 10.52
C ASP A 443 -11.09 -0.05 9.68
N GLY A 444 -10.28 0.96 9.32
CA GLY A 444 -9.05 0.79 8.55
C GLY A 444 -9.25 0.87 7.03
N TYR A 445 -10.46 1.08 6.54
CA TYR A 445 -10.74 1.27 5.12
C TYR A 445 -10.60 2.74 4.68
N CYS A 446 -10.17 2.94 3.45
CA CYS A 446 -10.27 4.24 2.80
C CYS A 446 -11.68 4.42 2.23
N SER A 447 -12.37 5.47 2.63
CA SER A 447 -13.67 5.85 2.06
C SER A 447 -13.55 7.22 1.41
N GLU A 448 -14.19 7.43 0.26
CA GLU A 448 -14.25 8.77 -0.35
C GLU A 448 -14.74 9.80 0.67
N ASP A 449 -14.20 11.01 0.63
CA ASP A 449 -14.55 12.08 1.57
C ASP A 449 -16.06 12.37 1.55
N LEU A 450 -16.67 12.30 0.36
CA LEU A 450 -18.12 12.47 0.18
C LEU A 450 -18.95 11.32 0.76
N CYS A 451 -18.34 10.15 0.96
CA CYS A 451 -18.98 8.96 1.53
C CYS A 451 -18.71 8.81 3.03
N THR A 452 -17.86 9.65 3.61
CA THR A 452 -17.54 9.60 5.04
C THR A 452 -18.80 9.92 5.87
N GLY A 453 -19.19 8.97 6.72
CA GLY A 453 -20.40 9.09 7.56
C GLY A 453 -21.72 8.71 6.87
N ILE A 454 -21.70 8.31 5.60
CA ILE A 454 -22.89 7.82 4.90
C ILE A 454 -23.04 6.32 5.17
N THR A 455 -24.20 5.92 5.72
CA THR A 455 -24.58 4.51 5.87
C THR A 455 -25.59 4.15 4.79
N CYS A 456 -25.21 3.25 3.88
CA CYS A 456 -26.07 2.82 2.80
C CYS A 456 -26.89 1.56 3.17
N PRO A 457 -28.15 1.44 2.70
CA PRO A 457 -28.97 0.24 2.89
C PRO A 457 -28.30 -1.03 2.35
N THR A 458 -28.74 -2.19 2.85
CA THR A 458 -28.30 -3.50 2.34
C THR A 458 -28.48 -3.58 0.82
N GLY A 459 -27.46 -4.10 0.13
CA GLY A 459 -27.44 -4.20 -1.33
C GLY A 459 -27.00 -2.94 -2.07
N THR A 460 -26.62 -1.88 -1.36
CA THR A 460 -26.13 -0.63 -1.94
C THR A 460 -24.74 -0.27 -1.42
N TYR A 461 -23.99 0.52 -2.17
CA TYR A 461 -22.66 1.03 -1.81
C TYR A 461 -22.61 2.54 -2.02
N CYS A 462 -21.78 3.24 -1.25
CA CYS A 462 -21.62 4.68 -1.45
C CYS A 462 -20.64 4.95 -2.59
N GLU A 463 -21.06 5.78 -3.54
CA GLU A 463 -20.20 6.33 -4.58
C GLU A 463 -20.54 7.81 -4.75
N ARG A 464 -19.53 8.70 -4.69
CA ARG A 464 -19.71 10.15 -4.85
C ARG A 464 -20.76 10.77 -3.91
N GLY A 465 -20.85 10.24 -2.69
CA GLY A 465 -21.80 10.69 -1.67
C GLY A 465 -23.25 10.23 -1.86
N MET A 466 -23.50 9.27 -2.75
CA MET A 466 -24.83 8.70 -2.98
C MET A 466 -24.79 7.18 -2.86
N CYS A 467 -25.83 6.59 -2.28
CA CYS A 467 -25.95 5.13 -2.26
C CYS A 467 -26.42 4.63 -3.63
N ARG A 468 -25.57 3.86 -4.30
CA ARG A 468 -25.86 3.17 -5.56
C ARG A 468 -26.20 1.72 -5.32
N ASP A 469 -27.12 1.19 -6.13
CA ASP A 469 -27.48 -0.22 -6.08
C ASP A 469 -26.32 -1.07 -6.63
N ALA A 470 -25.87 -2.06 -5.86
CA ALA A 470 -24.82 -2.98 -6.30
C ALA A 470 -25.27 -3.89 -7.48
N CYS A 471 -26.59 -3.96 -7.71
CA CYS A 471 -27.22 -4.59 -8.87
C CYS A 471 -27.47 -3.62 -10.04
N GLU A 472 -27.09 -2.35 -9.94
CA GLU A 472 -27.16 -1.41 -11.06
C GLU A 472 -26.06 -1.73 -12.08
N ALA A 473 -26.46 -2.01 -13.32
CA ALA A 473 -25.53 -2.21 -14.43
C ALA A 473 -26.09 -1.63 -15.74
N PRO A 474 -25.23 -1.36 -16.74
CA PRO A 474 -25.68 -0.89 -18.05
C PRO A 474 -26.73 -1.82 -18.69
N PRO A 475 -27.59 -1.31 -19.60
CA PRO A 475 -28.75 -2.04 -20.15
C PRO A 475 -28.42 -3.39 -20.82
N ASP A 476 -27.18 -3.61 -21.24
CA ASP A 476 -26.72 -4.83 -21.91
C ASP A 476 -25.83 -5.71 -21.01
N THR A 477 -25.64 -5.34 -19.74
CA THR A 477 -24.81 -6.08 -18.80
C THR A 477 -25.65 -7.06 -18.01
N ILE A 478 -25.42 -8.35 -18.23
CA ILE A 478 -26.04 -9.42 -17.45
C ILE A 478 -25.20 -9.61 -16.18
N LEU A 479 -25.64 -8.97 -15.09
CA LEU A 479 -25.15 -9.32 -13.76
C LEU A 479 -25.64 -10.71 -13.38
N CYS A 480 -24.73 -11.45 -12.73
CA CYS A 480 -24.87 -12.82 -12.24
C CYS A 480 -24.79 -13.90 -13.34
N PRO A 481 -24.35 -15.12 -12.97
CA PRO A 481 -24.35 -16.28 -13.87
C PRO A 481 -25.77 -16.66 -14.33
N SER A 482 -25.84 -17.47 -15.39
CA SER A 482 -27.09 -18.06 -15.89
C SER A 482 -27.90 -18.76 -14.79
N GLY A 483 -29.20 -18.46 -14.72
CA GLY A 483 -30.13 -19.02 -13.72
C GLY A 483 -30.19 -18.26 -12.39
N GLU A 484 -29.45 -17.15 -12.27
CA GLU A 484 -29.46 -16.26 -11.11
C GLU A 484 -29.88 -14.84 -11.50
N VAL A 485 -30.40 -14.10 -10.52
CA VAL A 485 -30.74 -12.68 -10.64
C VAL A 485 -30.05 -11.92 -9.52
N CYS A 486 -29.53 -10.73 -9.81
CA CYS A 486 -29.00 -9.85 -8.78
C CYS A 486 -30.16 -9.30 -7.96
N ARG A 487 -30.09 -9.48 -6.64
CA ARG A 487 -31.05 -8.94 -5.67
C ARG A 487 -30.31 -8.57 -4.39
N ASP A 488 -30.57 -7.39 -3.86
CA ASP A 488 -29.93 -6.88 -2.64
C ASP A 488 -28.39 -6.96 -2.72
N GLY A 489 -27.84 -6.67 -3.89
CA GLY A 489 -26.40 -6.72 -4.17
C GLY A 489 -25.78 -8.11 -4.28
N ALA A 490 -26.57 -9.18 -4.28
CA ALA A 490 -26.07 -10.56 -4.37
C ALA A 490 -26.75 -11.35 -5.49
N CYS A 491 -26.03 -12.32 -6.04
CA CYS A 491 -26.61 -13.26 -7.00
C CYS A 491 -27.41 -14.33 -6.26
N VAL A 492 -28.73 -14.36 -6.50
CA VAL A 492 -29.64 -15.33 -5.90
C VAL A 492 -30.33 -16.18 -6.98
N PRO A 493 -30.70 -17.44 -6.69
CA PRO A 493 -31.45 -18.26 -7.64
C PRO A 493 -32.73 -17.58 -8.09
N GLY A 494 -32.97 -17.54 -9.39
CA GLY A 494 -34.18 -16.95 -9.94
C GLY A 494 -34.12 -16.77 -11.45
N THR A 495 -35.27 -16.86 -12.10
CA THR A 495 -35.40 -16.52 -13.51
C THR A 495 -35.77 -15.05 -13.63
N ARG A 496 -35.13 -14.35 -14.57
CA ARG A 496 -35.54 -12.99 -14.94
C ARG A 496 -37.00 -13.05 -15.42
N PRO A 497 -37.87 -12.13 -15.02
CA PRO A 497 -39.11 -11.92 -15.76
C PRO A 497 -38.69 -11.58 -17.19
N MET A 498 -39.03 -12.45 -18.14
CA MET A 498 -38.93 -12.10 -19.56
C MET A 498 -39.69 -10.79 -19.74
N PRO A 499 -39.11 -9.74 -20.34
CA PRO A 499 -39.89 -8.57 -20.70
C PRO A 499 -40.99 -9.09 -21.63
N MET A 500 -42.23 -9.08 -21.14
CA MET A 500 -43.38 -9.26 -22.00
C MET A 500 -43.29 -8.12 -23.02
N ARG A 501 -42.93 -8.46 -24.26
CA ARG A 501 -43.24 -7.58 -25.38
C ARG A 501 -44.75 -7.45 -25.36
N ASP A 502 -45.24 -6.26 -25.03
CA ASP A 502 -46.65 -5.92 -25.21
C ASP A 502 -47.04 -6.35 -26.62
N ALA A 503 -47.99 -7.28 -26.69
CA ALA A 503 -48.66 -7.62 -27.92
C ALA A 503 -49.52 -6.42 -28.29
N GLY A 504 -48.91 -5.45 -28.97
CA GLY A 504 -49.62 -4.32 -29.55
C GLY A 504 -50.76 -4.84 -30.41
N THR A 505 -51.98 -4.50 -30.01
CA THR A 505 -53.18 -4.68 -30.83
C THR A 505 -53.00 -3.91 -32.14
N PRO A 506 -53.37 -4.48 -33.30
CA PRO A 506 -53.30 -3.75 -34.55
C PRO A 506 -54.48 -2.78 -34.60
N ASP A 507 -54.25 -1.50 -34.31
CA ASP A 507 -55.23 -0.46 -34.57
C ASP A 507 -55.34 -0.23 -36.08
N VAL A 508 -56.53 -0.54 -36.57
CA VAL A 508 -56.97 -0.31 -37.94
C VAL A 508 -57.11 1.20 -38.16
N ALA A 509 -56.57 1.66 -39.28
CA ALA A 509 -56.55 3.04 -39.75
C ALA A 509 -57.92 3.73 -39.75
N SER A 510 -57.92 5.03 -39.40
CA SER A 510 -58.78 6.02 -40.06
C SER A 510 -58.12 7.38 -40.04
N THR A 511 -58.29 8.08 -41.16
CA THR A 511 -57.53 9.19 -41.69
C THR A 511 -58.01 10.58 -41.24
N ASP A 512 -57.12 11.55 -41.49
CA ASP A 512 -57.36 12.97 -41.78
C ASP A 512 -57.40 14.01 -40.63
N GLY A 513 -56.44 14.94 -40.69
CA GLY A 513 -56.81 16.37 -40.78
C GLY A 513 -56.28 17.36 -39.75
N ALA A 514 -55.06 17.85 -39.97
CA ALA A 514 -54.65 19.27 -39.96
C ALA A 514 -54.75 20.18 -38.70
N VAL A 515 -53.55 20.64 -38.28
CA VAL A 515 -53.10 22.03 -38.03
C VAL A 515 -53.88 22.93 -37.05
N ALA A 516 -53.23 23.32 -35.93
CA ALA A 516 -52.91 24.73 -35.63
C ALA A 516 -52.08 24.88 -34.33
N ASP A 517 -51.02 25.67 -34.47
CA ASP A 517 -50.12 26.24 -33.48
C ASP A 517 -50.75 27.45 -32.79
N ALA A 518 -50.50 27.64 -31.48
CA ALA A 518 -50.29 28.93 -30.81
C ALA A 518 -50.49 28.83 -29.27
N GLY A 519 -49.57 29.45 -28.52
CA GLY A 519 -49.95 30.15 -27.28
C GLY A 519 -49.08 29.90 -26.06
N ARG A 520 -48.01 30.70 -25.93
CA ARG A 520 -47.16 30.83 -24.75
C ARG A 520 -47.79 31.73 -23.66
N ASP A 521 -47.16 31.65 -22.48
CA ASP A 521 -46.99 32.67 -21.44
C ASP A 521 -48.15 33.01 -20.48
N ALA A 522 -47.95 32.70 -19.19
CA ALA A 522 -47.83 33.71 -18.14
C ALA A 522 -47.45 33.06 -16.78
N GLY A 523 -46.30 33.44 -16.24
CA GLY A 523 -45.98 33.26 -14.82
C GLY A 523 -46.44 34.47 -13.98
N ARG A 524 -46.54 34.27 -12.67
CA ARG A 524 -45.97 35.12 -11.60
C ARG A 524 -46.55 34.79 -10.22
N ASP A 525 -45.63 34.51 -9.31
CA ASP A 525 -45.51 34.83 -7.89
C ASP A 525 -46.63 35.65 -7.21
N ALA A 526 -47.03 35.19 -6.02
CA ALA A 526 -47.07 36.00 -4.80
C ALA A 526 -47.22 35.09 -3.56
N GLY A 527 -46.37 35.33 -2.55
CA GLY A 527 -46.42 34.63 -1.26
C GLY A 527 -47.18 35.37 -0.16
N ARG A 528 -47.04 34.77 1.03
CA ARG A 528 -47.29 35.25 2.40
C ARG A 528 -48.65 35.03 3.07
N ASP A 529 -48.56 34.18 4.10
CA ASP A 529 -48.89 34.38 5.51
C ASP A 529 -50.35 34.52 5.99
N ALA A 530 -50.70 33.50 6.79
CA ALA A 530 -51.33 33.54 8.12
C ALA A 530 -52.80 33.97 8.26
N GLY A 531 -53.62 33.06 8.79
CA GLY A 531 -54.92 33.38 9.37
C GLY A 531 -55.75 32.15 9.77
N ALA A 532 -55.72 31.84 11.06
CA ALA A 532 -56.47 30.83 11.81
C ALA A 532 -57.94 30.57 11.43
N GLY A 533 -58.41 29.34 11.71
CA GLY A 533 -59.85 29.02 11.76
C GLY A 533 -60.17 27.53 11.91
N VAL A 534 -60.09 27.02 13.14
CA VAL A 534 -60.93 25.98 13.80
C VAL A 534 -61.97 25.20 12.97
N ASP A 535 -61.90 23.85 13.03
CA ASP A 535 -62.92 22.92 13.59
C ASP A 535 -62.85 21.51 12.94
N GLY A 536 -63.05 20.46 13.76
CA GLY A 536 -63.61 19.19 13.28
C GLY A 536 -62.77 17.92 13.46
N ALA A 537 -62.96 17.26 14.62
CA ALA A 537 -62.50 15.92 15.00
C ALA A 537 -62.90 14.79 14.03
N ILE A 538 -62.11 13.68 13.99
CA ILE A 538 -62.59 12.28 14.17
C ILE A 538 -61.46 11.41 14.78
N ASP A 539 -61.83 10.64 15.80
CA ASP A 539 -61.05 9.73 16.64
C ASP A 539 -60.60 8.40 15.99
N ALA A 540 -59.59 7.81 16.64
CA ALA A 540 -59.43 6.39 17.03
C ALA A 540 -58.02 5.89 16.66
N GLY A 541 -57.13 5.45 17.56
CA GLY A 541 -57.30 4.98 18.92
C GLY A 541 -56.59 3.63 19.03
N SER A 542 -55.38 3.58 19.60
CA SER A 542 -54.84 2.43 20.35
C SER A 542 -53.43 2.69 20.88
N THR A 543 -53.33 3.06 22.16
CA THR A 543 -52.28 2.56 23.05
C THR A 543 -52.93 2.17 24.37
N PRO A 544 -52.39 1.18 25.07
CA PRO A 544 -52.34 1.23 26.52
C PRO A 544 -50.90 1.42 26.97
N SER A 545 -50.68 2.61 27.53
CA SER A 545 -49.66 2.97 28.51
C SER A 545 -49.75 2.09 29.76
N LEU A 546 -48.68 1.92 30.55
CA LEU A 546 -48.33 2.73 31.74
C LEU A 546 -47.21 1.97 32.52
N PRO A 547 -46.55 2.54 33.55
CA PRO A 547 -46.01 3.89 33.71
C PRO A 547 -44.61 3.90 34.40
N PRO A 548 -44.02 5.10 34.61
CA PRO A 548 -42.64 5.31 35.08
C PRO A 548 -42.55 5.82 36.54
N SER A 549 -41.34 5.85 37.10
CA SER A 549 -41.03 6.70 38.27
C SER A 549 -39.61 7.28 38.19
N ASN A 550 -39.53 8.39 37.46
CA ASN A 550 -38.93 9.68 37.75
C ASN A 550 -37.96 9.90 38.94
N ARG A 551 -37.09 10.91 38.71
CA ARG A 551 -36.30 11.79 39.61
C ARG A 551 -34.84 11.40 39.88
N ASP A 552 -33.90 12.32 39.98
CA ASP A 552 -33.66 13.66 39.44
C ASP A 552 -32.26 14.07 39.94
N CYS A 553 -31.63 15.03 39.26
CA CYS A 553 -30.66 16.00 39.78
C CYS A 553 -29.18 15.61 40.09
N SER A 554 -28.30 16.03 39.15
CA SER A 554 -27.24 17.07 39.30
C SER A 554 -26.03 16.91 40.24
N CYS A 555 -24.84 16.98 39.60
CA CYS A 555 -23.57 17.67 39.93
C CYS A 555 -23.08 17.83 41.38
N HIS A 556 -21.87 17.35 41.68
CA HIS A 556 -20.78 18.19 42.24
C HIS A 556 -19.40 17.51 42.19
N ALA A 557 -18.39 18.31 41.87
CA ALA A 557 -16.98 18.03 42.09
C ALA A 557 -16.64 18.20 43.58
N GLY A 558 -15.72 17.38 44.10
CA GLY A 558 -15.23 17.45 45.47
C GLY A 558 -13.85 16.83 45.60
N SER A 559 -12.84 17.69 45.72
CA SER A 559 -11.49 17.38 46.18
C SER A 559 -11.45 17.09 47.69
N ARG A 560 -10.65 16.10 48.12
CA ARG A 560 -9.59 16.17 49.15
C ARG A 560 -9.40 14.87 49.97
N ASP A 561 -8.11 14.59 50.17
CA ASP A 561 -7.43 14.01 51.33
C ASP A 561 -7.76 12.56 51.78
N ALA A 562 -6.76 11.68 51.71
CA ALA A 562 -6.07 11.14 52.89
C ALA A 562 -5.02 10.07 52.51
N ASP A 563 -3.75 10.39 52.74
CA ASP A 563 -2.73 9.39 53.10
C ASP A 563 -2.98 8.87 54.53
N PRO A 564 -2.42 7.70 54.90
CA PRO A 564 -1.30 7.79 55.84
C PRO A 564 -0.13 6.84 55.53
N ALA A 565 1.05 7.45 55.46
CA ALA A 565 2.28 7.13 56.19
C ALA A 565 2.53 5.68 56.66
N TRP A 566 3.63 5.11 56.16
CA TRP A 566 4.58 4.32 56.97
C TRP A 566 5.96 4.93 56.82
N GLY A 567 6.51 5.41 57.94
CA GLY A 567 7.89 5.82 58.08
C GLY A 567 8.63 4.98 59.12
N PHE A 568 9.92 5.27 59.23
CA PHE A 568 10.99 4.74 60.09
C PHE A 568 11.95 3.75 59.38
N GLY A 569 13.26 3.99 59.30
CA GLY A 569 14.05 4.96 60.03
C GLY A 569 15.41 5.29 59.40
N VAL A 570 15.87 6.48 59.78
CA VAL A 570 17.20 7.03 59.56
C VAL A 570 18.09 6.64 60.75
N LEU A 571 19.32 6.22 60.47
CA LEU A 571 20.47 6.50 61.33
C LEU A 571 21.59 7.01 60.44
N GLY A 572 21.92 8.30 60.61
CA GLY A 572 23.06 8.94 59.98
C GLY A 572 24.31 8.82 60.83
N LEU A 573 25.45 9.10 60.20
CA LEU A 573 26.58 9.77 60.82
C LEU A 573 27.44 10.37 59.71
N GLY A 574 27.58 11.69 59.75
CA GLY A 574 28.40 12.45 58.82
C GLY A 574 29.88 12.49 59.22
N ALA A 575 30.70 12.92 58.28
CA ALA A 575 31.95 13.62 58.57
C ALA A 575 32.25 14.62 57.46
N VAL A 576 32.39 15.87 57.88
CA VAL A 576 32.82 17.04 57.14
C VAL A 576 34.33 17.00 56.95
N ILE A 577 34.85 17.20 55.74
CA ILE A 577 36.15 17.84 55.51
C ILE A 577 36.04 18.82 54.35
N ALA A 578 36.43 20.05 54.63
CA ALA A 578 36.44 21.19 53.73
C ALA A 578 37.83 21.42 53.10
N VAL A 579 37.83 22.13 51.97
CA VAL A 579 38.90 23.03 51.47
C VAL A 579 40.15 22.40 50.83
N ARG A 580 40.30 22.58 49.50
CA ARG A 580 41.26 23.56 48.94
C ARG A 580 41.06 23.83 47.44
N ARG A 581 40.69 25.09 47.13
CA ARG A 581 40.88 25.74 45.83
C ARG A 581 42.36 25.90 45.53
N ARG A 582 42.78 25.69 44.27
CA ARG A 582 43.77 26.55 43.60
C ARG A 582 43.46 26.64 42.10
N ARG A 583 42.91 27.79 41.71
CA ARG A 583 43.04 28.37 40.37
C ARG A 583 44.46 28.93 40.24
N ARG A 584 45.11 28.75 39.09
CA ARG A 584 46.14 29.66 38.58
C ARG A 584 45.67 30.21 37.24
N ARG A 585 45.61 31.55 37.15
CA ARG A 585 45.50 32.33 35.91
C ARG A 585 46.92 32.78 35.52
N VAL A 586 47.21 32.69 34.22
CA VAL A 586 47.85 33.66 33.31
C VAL A 586 49.02 34.52 33.83
N GLN A 587 50.20 34.40 33.20
CA GLN A 587 50.91 35.46 32.43
C GLN A 587 52.41 35.09 32.26
N ALA A 588 52.80 34.74 31.03
CA ALA A 588 54.01 35.17 30.31
C ALA A 588 53.89 34.64 28.88
#